data_AF-A0A2E3ECR8-F1
#
_entry.id   AF-A0A2E3ECR8-F1
#
_cell.length_a   1.000
_cell.length_b   1.000
_cell.length_c   1.000
_cell.angle_alpha   90.00
_cell.angle_beta   90.00
_cell.angle_gamma   90.00
#
_symmetry.space_group_name_H-M   'P 1'
#
loop_
_entity.id
_entity.type
_entity.pdbx_description
1 polymer ?
#
loop_
_entity_poly.entity_id
_entity_poly.type
_entity_poly.pdbx_seq_one_letter_code
_entity_poly.pdbx_strand_id
1 'polypeptide(L)'
;MAELHFKVSPEKIIPFKLIGDLTTIGRDPNNSIVIDHPSVSPFHAEILFVHSEEQYEVFDLGSPNGTQVNDELVIRRALFNGDQIQFGKLKAELLCGSKKTKVQSKNPVADKEPNPKSAAPVARAPKRSASQKLVKAKPPEARKKVQKSEKLSVSPPQAKLQKTAKPQRAHKSNKNE
;
A
#
# COMPACT_ATOMS: atom_id res chain seq x y z
N MET A 1 7.33 5.90 -19.74
CA MET A 1 5.97 5.63 -19.22
C MET A 1 5.86 4.14 -18.97
N ALA A 2 5.38 3.75 -17.80
CA ALA A 2 5.18 2.35 -17.42
C ALA A 2 3.75 2.13 -16.93
N GLU A 3 3.26 0.93 -17.17
CA GLU A 3 1.93 0.48 -16.81
C GLU A 3 2.00 -0.84 -16.05
N LEU A 4 1.14 -0.98 -15.05
CA LEU A 4 0.98 -2.19 -14.27
C LEU A 4 -0.35 -2.85 -14.65
N HIS A 5 -0.28 -4.03 -15.25
CA HIS A 5 -1.42 -4.74 -15.80
C HIS A 5 -1.88 -5.83 -14.84
N PHE A 6 -2.96 -5.60 -14.10
CA PHE A 6 -3.48 -6.56 -13.13
C PHE A 6 -4.38 -7.59 -13.80
N LYS A 7 -4.05 -8.86 -13.59
CA LYS A 7 -4.81 -10.02 -14.07
C LYS A 7 -5.86 -10.38 -13.02
N VAL A 8 -7.04 -9.79 -13.12
CA VAL A 8 -8.17 -10.05 -12.19
C VAL A 8 -8.93 -11.32 -12.60
N SER A 9 -8.97 -11.59 -13.91
CA SER A 9 -9.62 -12.77 -14.48
C SER A 9 -8.87 -13.17 -15.76
N PRO A 10 -8.98 -14.43 -16.23
CA PRO A 10 -8.28 -14.87 -17.44
C PRO A 10 -8.59 -14.00 -18.67
N GLU A 11 -9.78 -13.38 -18.71
CA GLU A 11 -10.20 -12.50 -19.81
C GLU A 11 -10.13 -11.00 -19.48
N LYS A 12 -9.81 -10.64 -18.23
CA LYS A 12 -9.87 -9.24 -17.76
C LYS A 12 -8.56 -8.78 -17.17
N ILE A 13 -7.90 -7.88 -17.91
CA ILE A 13 -6.69 -7.18 -17.49
C ILE A 13 -7.04 -5.71 -17.28
N ILE A 14 -6.61 -5.14 -16.15
CA ILE A 14 -6.81 -3.73 -15.83
C ILE A 14 -5.45 -3.03 -15.83
N PRO A 15 -5.18 -2.13 -16.79
CA PRO A 15 -3.93 -1.37 -16.84
C PRO A 15 -3.98 -0.15 -15.91
N PHE A 16 -2.95 0.04 -15.10
CA PHE A 16 -2.74 1.22 -14.26
C PHE A 16 -1.45 1.91 -14.64
N LYS A 17 -1.51 3.21 -14.92
CA LYS A 17 -0.32 3.99 -15.26
C LYS A 17 0.45 4.34 -13.99
N LEU A 18 1.75 4.09 -13.98
CA LEU A 18 2.64 4.59 -12.94
C LEU A 18 2.92 6.06 -13.21
N ILE A 19 2.38 6.95 -12.36
CA ILE A 19 2.46 8.40 -12.52
C ILE A 19 3.38 8.95 -11.42
N GLY A 20 4.42 9.68 -11.83
CA GLY A 20 5.41 10.24 -10.93
C GLY A 20 6.41 9.21 -10.42
N ASP A 21 7.05 9.56 -9.31
CA ASP A 21 8.24 8.86 -8.80
C ASP A 21 7.90 7.79 -7.78
N LEU A 22 6.76 7.93 -7.10
CA LEU A 22 6.28 7.03 -6.08
C LEU A 22 4.84 6.64 -6.39
N THR A 23 4.62 5.33 -6.53
CA THR A 23 3.28 4.75 -6.66
C THR A 23 3.03 3.82 -5.48
N THR A 24 2.05 4.15 -4.64
CA THR A 24 1.65 3.31 -3.51
C THR A 24 0.57 2.31 -3.93
N ILE A 25 0.63 1.10 -3.38
CA ILE A 25 -0.25 -0.02 -3.72
C ILE A 25 -0.82 -0.64 -2.45
N GLY A 26 -2.13 -0.82 -2.41
CA GLY A 26 -2.79 -1.51 -1.30
C GLY A 26 -4.31 -1.46 -1.41
N ARG A 27 -5.01 -2.02 -0.42
CA ARG A 27 -6.48 -2.00 -0.38
C ARG A 27 -7.04 -0.66 0.10
N ASP A 28 -6.23 0.14 0.78
CA ASP A 28 -6.67 1.43 1.32
C ASP A 28 -6.93 2.42 0.17
N PRO A 29 -8.02 3.20 0.20
CA PRO A 29 -8.34 4.16 -0.84
C PRO A 29 -7.36 5.34 -0.93
N ASN A 30 -6.48 5.53 0.06
CA ASN A 30 -5.43 6.55 0.02
C ASN A 30 -4.23 6.17 -0.86
N ASN A 31 -4.18 4.94 -1.39
CA ASN A 31 -3.11 4.52 -2.30
C ASN A 31 -3.33 4.98 -3.73
N SER A 32 -2.25 5.15 -4.49
CA SER A 32 -2.30 5.44 -5.92
C SER A 32 -2.96 4.31 -6.72
N ILE A 33 -2.69 3.05 -6.35
CA ILE A 33 -3.34 1.87 -6.92
C ILE A 33 -4.09 1.16 -5.80
N VAL A 34 -5.42 1.22 -5.88
CA VAL A 34 -6.32 0.60 -4.91
C VAL A 34 -6.72 -0.80 -5.39
N ILE A 35 -6.41 -1.80 -4.59
CA ILE A 35 -6.70 -3.21 -4.86
C ILE A 35 -7.65 -3.74 -3.80
N ASP A 36 -8.93 -3.85 -4.14
CA ASP A 36 -9.94 -4.41 -3.24
C ASP A 36 -9.86 -5.95 -3.22
N HIS A 37 -8.91 -6.48 -2.44
CA HIS A 37 -8.76 -7.91 -2.24
C HIS A 37 -8.31 -8.24 -0.80
N PRO A 38 -8.89 -9.25 -0.14
CA PRO A 38 -8.61 -9.56 1.26
C PRO A 38 -7.18 -10.04 1.52
N SER A 39 -6.47 -10.54 0.51
CA SER A 39 -5.04 -10.91 0.64
C SER A 39 -4.09 -9.72 0.55
N VAL A 40 -4.59 -8.51 0.27
CA VAL A 40 -3.78 -7.31 0.09
C VAL A 40 -3.95 -6.42 1.32
N SER A 41 -2.84 -5.90 1.82
CA SER A 41 -2.83 -5.02 3.00
C SER A 41 -3.37 -3.63 2.66
N PRO A 42 -3.84 -2.85 3.65
CA PRO A 42 -4.12 -1.42 3.47
C PRO A 42 -3.00 -0.66 2.80
N PHE A 43 -1.77 -0.82 3.28
CA PHE A 43 -0.54 -0.36 2.64
C PHE A 43 0.31 -1.60 2.42
N HIS A 44 0.43 -2.05 1.18
CA HIS A 44 1.02 -3.36 0.86
C HIS A 44 2.42 -3.22 0.30
N ALA A 45 2.56 -2.43 -0.76
CA ALA A 45 3.84 -2.21 -1.41
C ALA A 45 3.88 -0.82 -2.04
N GLU A 46 5.09 -0.37 -2.35
CA GLU A 46 5.35 0.88 -3.06
C GLU A 46 6.27 0.59 -4.23
N ILE A 47 6.03 1.28 -5.35
CA ILE A 47 6.91 1.26 -6.50
C ILE A 47 7.55 2.63 -6.62
N LEU A 48 8.87 2.65 -6.61
CA LEU A 48 9.69 3.85 -6.72
C LEU A 48 10.40 3.88 -8.08
N PHE A 49 10.41 5.04 -8.73
CA PHE A 49 11.19 5.27 -9.93
C PHE A 49 12.55 5.86 -9.55
N VAL A 50 13.61 5.07 -9.73
CA VAL A 50 14.99 5.47 -9.47
C VAL A 50 15.53 6.16 -10.71
N HIS A 51 15.58 7.50 -10.68
CA HIS A 51 16.03 8.33 -11.81
C HIS A 51 17.48 8.02 -12.23
N SER A 52 18.37 7.77 -11.28
CA SER A 52 19.78 7.48 -11.56
C SER A 52 19.98 6.25 -12.44
N GLU A 53 19.08 5.27 -12.31
CA GLU A 53 19.12 3.99 -13.05
C GLU A 53 18.05 3.93 -14.15
N GLU A 54 17.19 4.96 -14.22
CA GLU A 54 15.90 5.02 -14.95
C GLU A 54 15.13 3.69 -14.88
N GLN A 55 15.00 3.15 -13.67
CA GLN A 55 14.40 1.86 -13.39
C GLN A 55 13.35 1.98 -12.28
N TYR A 56 12.34 1.11 -12.33
CA TYR A 56 11.37 0.98 -11.25
C TYR A 56 11.85 -0.06 -10.24
N GLU A 57 11.69 0.22 -8.97
CA GLU A 57 11.93 -0.72 -7.87
C GLU A 57 10.65 -0.92 -7.07
N VAL A 58 10.35 -2.16 -6.70
CA VAL A 58 9.29 -2.49 -5.75
C VAL A 58 9.85 -2.59 -4.34
N PHE A 59 9.08 -2.12 -3.37
CA PHE A 59 9.32 -2.21 -1.94
C PHE A 59 8.08 -2.77 -1.24
N ASP A 60 8.22 -3.87 -0.52
CA ASP A 60 7.17 -4.42 0.34
C ASP A 60 7.17 -3.71 1.70
N LEU A 61 6.00 -3.30 2.19
CA LEU A 61 5.85 -2.57 3.45
C LEU A 61 5.61 -3.50 4.67
N GLY A 62 6.02 -4.77 4.58
CA GLY A 62 5.77 -5.76 5.62
C GLY A 62 4.37 -6.37 5.49
N SER A 63 3.98 -6.69 4.26
CA SER A 63 2.69 -7.31 4.02
C SER A 63 2.64 -8.76 4.53
N PRO A 64 1.51 -9.24 5.10
CA PRO A 64 1.46 -10.60 5.67
C PRO A 64 1.67 -11.71 4.65
N ASN A 65 1.29 -11.48 3.39
CA ASN A 65 1.45 -12.44 2.31
C ASN A 65 2.73 -12.20 1.48
N GLY A 66 3.43 -11.10 1.74
CA GLY A 66 4.59 -10.64 0.99
C GLY A 66 4.26 -10.17 -0.43
N THR A 67 5.26 -9.52 -1.02
CA THR A 67 5.33 -9.20 -2.45
C THR A 67 6.29 -10.16 -3.13
N GLN A 68 5.88 -10.74 -4.25
CA GLN A 68 6.72 -11.65 -5.04
C GLN A 68 6.98 -11.07 -6.42
N VAL A 69 8.19 -11.27 -6.95
CA VAL A 69 8.58 -10.88 -8.32
C VAL A 69 9.13 -12.11 -9.02
N ASN A 70 8.50 -12.51 -10.12
CA ASN A 70 8.80 -13.76 -10.84
C ASN A 70 8.85 -14.98 -9.92
N ASP A 71 7.81 -15.14 -9.07
CA ASP A 71 7.64 -16.22 -8.10
C ASP A 71 8.68 -16.26 -6.95
N GLU A 72 9.44 -15.18 -6.74
CA GLU A 72 10.39 -15.02 -5.64
C GLU A 72 9.94 -13.93 -4.65
N LEU A 73 9.88 -14.25 -3.35
CA LEU A 73 9.53 -13.30 -2.29
C LEU A 73 10.64 -12.24 -2.13
N VAL A 74 10.25 -10.97 -2.18
CA VAL A 74 11.20 -9.86 -2.15
C VAL A 74 10.70 -8.77 -1.21
N ILE A 75 11.64 -8.16 -0.48
CA ILE A 75 11.38 -6.93 0.28
C ILE A 75 11.67 -5.72 -0.60
N ARG A 76 12.72 -5.80 -1.41
CA ARG A 76 13.11 -4.78 -2.39
C ARG A 76 13.64 -5.45 -3.64
N ARG A 77 13.16 -5.04 -4.82
CA ARG A 77 13.71 -5.53 -6.09
C ARG A 77 13.53 -4.55 -7.23
N ALA A 78 14.56 -4.45 -8.06
CA ALA A 78 14.51 -3.74 -9.32
C ALA A 78 13.67 -4.51 -10.34
N LEU A 79 12.68 -3.83 -10.92
CA LEU A 79 11.70 -4.36 -11.87
C LEU A 79 12.13 -4.05 -13.30
N PHE A 80 11.93 -5.02 -14.19
CA PHE A 80 12.18 -4.89 -15.62
C PHE A 80 10.87 -5.04 -16.42
N ASN A 81 10.93 -4.63 -17.68
CA ASN A 81 9.80 -4.81 -18.59
C ASN A 81 9.45 -6.31 -18.72
N GLY A 82 8.17 -6.65 -18.51
CA GLY A 82 7.65 -8.01 -18.55
C GLY A 82 7.78 -8.77 -17.22
N ASP A 83 8.33 -8.16 -16.16
CA ASP A 83 8.37 -8.83 -14.85
C ASP A 83 6.95 -8.98 -14.28
N GLN A 84 6.70 -10.16 -13.72
CA GLN A 84 5.44 -10.47 -13.04
C GLN A 84 5.59 -10.19 -11.55
N ILE A 85 4.72 -9.34 -11.02
CA ILE A 85 4.68 -8.97 -9.61
C ILE A 85 3.41 -9.53 -9.03
N GLN A 86 3.49 -10.19 -7.88
CA GLN A 86 2.34 -10.73 -7.18
C GLN A 86 2.21 -10.07 -5.81
N PHE A 87 1.03 -9.50 -5.57
CA PHE A 87 0.63 -8.85 -4.32
C PHE A 87 -0.37 -9.75 -3.61
N GLY A 88 0.11 -10.53 -2.63
CA GLY A 88 -0.67 -11.61 -2.03
C GLY A 88 -1.10 -12.66 -3.05
N LYS A 89 -2.38 -12.66 -3.48
CA LYS A 89 -2.93 -13.60 -4.48
C LYS A 89 -3.16 -12.99 -5.85
N LEU A 90 -2.97 -11.68 -6.01
CA LEU A 90 -3.18 -11.01 -7.29
C LEU A 90 -1.88 -10.86 -8.06
N LYS A 91 -1.92 -11.22 -9.34
CA LYS A 91 -0.78 -11.09 -10.26
C LYS A 91 -0.93 -9.83 -11.10
N ALA A 92 0.17 -9.12 -11.24
CA ALA A 92 0.33 -7.96 -12.08
C ALA A 92 1.55 -8.15 -12.98
N GLU A 93 1.54 -7.54 -14.15
CA GLU A 93 2.67 -7.54 -15.08
C GLU A 93 3.10 -6.10 -15.33
N LEU A 94 4.40 -5.83 -15.21
CA LEU A 94 4.93 -4.51 -15.48
C LEU A 94 5.27 -4.38 -16.97
N LEU A 95 4.63 -3.42 -17.64
CA LEU A 95 4.95 -3.05 -19.02
C LEU A 95 5.59 -1.67 -19.04
N CYS A 96 6.88 -1.62 -19.31
CA CYS A 96 7.65 -0.39 -19.48
C CYS A 96 7.82 -0.09 -20.98
N GLY A 97 7.43 1.11 -21.41
CA GLY A 97 7.71 1.61 -22.76
C GLY A 97 9.18 1.99 -22.98
N SER A 98 10.01 2.00 -21.94
CA SER A 98 11.46 2.20 -22.03
C SER A 98 12.15 0.88 -22.38
N LYS A 99 12.93 0.88 -23.47
CA LYS A 99 13.63 -0.29 -24.02
C LYS A 99 14.82 -0.75 -23.16
N LYS A 100 14.67 -0.84 -21.84
CA LYS A 100 15.70 -1.44 -20.96
C LYS A 100 15.44 -2.94 -20.86
N THR A 101 16.06 -3.66 -21.78
CA THR A 101 16.14 -5.13 -21.75
C THR A 101 16.98 -5.56 -20.55
N LYS A 102 16.56 -6.63 -19.88
CA LYS A 102 17.21 -7.23 -18.71
C LYS A 102 18.69 -7.54 -18.98
N VAL A 103 19.59 -6.58 -18.75
CA VAL A 103 21.02 -6.87 -18.56
C VAL A 103 21.09 -7.51 -17.20
N GLN A 104 21.25 -8.83 -17.19
CA GLN A 104 21.41 -9.63 -15.99
C GLN A 104 22.62 -9.13 -15.20
N SER A 105 22.44 -8.14 -14.32
CA SER A 105 23.26 -8.03 -13.13
C SER A 105 22.86 -9.18 -12.24
N LYS A 106 23.54 -10.30 -12.43
CA LYS A 106 23.68 -11.33 -11.40
C LYS A 106 24.29 -10.59 -10.21
N ASN A 107 23.48 -10.20 -9.24
CA ASN A 107 24.01 -10.01 -7.90
C ASN A 107 24.05 -11.40 -7.27
N PRO A 108 25.22 -12.07 -7.18
CA PRO A 108 25.44 -12.97 -6.09
C PRO A 108 25.57 -12.12 -4.81
N VAL A 109 25.24 -12.74 -3.67
CA VAL A 109 25.52 -12.34 -2.28
C VAL A 109 24.65 -11.24 -1.65
N ALA A 110 23.73 -11.68 -0.77
CA ALA A 110 24.03 -11.67 0.66
C ALA A 110 23.01 -12.52 1.41
N ASP A 111 23.49 -13.65 1.93
CA ASP A 111 22.92 -14.37 3.05
C ASP A 111 22.32 -13.43 4.10
N LYS A 112 21.02 -13.55 4.31
CA LYS A 112 20.48 -13.48 5.67
C LYS A 112 20.00 -14.87 6.03
N GLU A 113 20.97 -15.71 6.38
CA GLU A 113 20.79 -16.72 7.41
C GLU A 113 20.01 -16.09 8.58
N PRO A 114 19.04 -16.79 9.17
CA PRO A 114 18.32 -16.29 10.33
C PRO A 114 19.34 -15.95 11.42
N ASN A 115 19.11 -14.89 12.18
CA ASN A 115 19.82 -14.71 13.44
C ASN A 115 18.99 -15.36 14.57
N PRO A 116 19.23 -16.63 14.95
CA PRO A 116 18.99 -17.07 16.31
C PRO A 116 20.28 -16.78 17.10
N LYS A 117 20.33 -15.63 17.77
CA LYS A 117 21.28 -15.40 18.87
C LYS A 117 20.51 -15.04 20.13
N SER A 118 20.02 -16.07 20.82
CA SER A 118 20.30 -16.20 22.24
C SER A 118 20.86 -17.60 22.45
N ALA A 119 22.15 -17.64 22.79
CA ALA A 119 22.91 -18.86 23.03
C ALA A 119 22.39 -19.63 24.26
N ALA A 120 22.67 -20.94 24.22
CA ALA A 120 22.28 -22.06 25.09
C ALA A 120 22.83 -21.96 26.55
N PRO A 121 22.82 -23.04 27.40
CA PRO A 121 22.18 -24.36 27.35
C PRO A 121 21.47 -24.77 28.68
N VAL A 122 21.19 -26.07 28.84
CA VAL A 122 21.03 -26.87 30.08
C VAL A 122 19.62 -27.45 30.29
N ALA A 123 19.52 -28.75 30.00
CA ALA A 123 18.47 -29.63 30.49
C ALA A 123 18.65 -29.91 31.99
N ARG A 124 17.62 -29.67 32.82
CA ARG A 124 17.15 -30.54 33.93
C ARG A 124 15.89 -29.94 34.62
N ALA A 125 14.84 -30.75 34.77
CA ALA A 125 13.54 -30.44 35.43
C ALA A 125 13.68 -30.26 36.98
N PRO A 126 12.67 -29.78 37.79
CA PRO A 126 11.30 -30.35 37.89
C PRO A 126 10.10 -29.40 38.26
N LYS A 127 8.88 -29.93 37.98
CA LYS A 127 7.58 -29.92 38.73
C LYS A 127 6.93 -28.63 39.32
N ARG A 128 5.66 -28.42 38.91
CA ARG A 128 4.41 -28.02 39.64
C ARG A 128 4.38 -26.78 40.57
N SER A 129 3.44 -25.87 40.32
CA SER A 129 2.29 -25.46 41.20
C SER A 129 1.59 -24.24 40.57
N ALA A 130 0.30 -24.30 40.19
CA ALA A 130 -0.91 -24.13 41.01
C ALA A 130 -1.09 -22.70 41.57
N SER A 131 -2.17 -22.02 41.11
CA SER A 131 -2.99 -20.98 41.76
C SER A 131 -2.27 -19.84 42.50
N GLN A 132 -2.65 -18.57 42.28
CA GLN A 132 -3.48 -17.89 43.28
C GLN A 132 -4.07 -16.56 42.78
N LYS A 133 -5.37 -16.46 43.02
CA LYS A 133 -6.25 -15.28 43.01
C LYS A 133 -6.17 -14.63 44.39
N LEU A 134 -5.85 -13.34 44.53
CA LEU A 134 -6.38 -12.53 45.64
C LEU A 134 -6.24 -11.00 45.44
N VAL A 135 -7.24 -10.30 45.95
CA VAL A 135 -7.62 -8.90 45.82
C VAL A 135 -7.26 -8.07 47.06
N LYS A 136 -7.05 -6.75 46.90
CA LYS A 136 -7.36 -5.58 47.77
C LYS A 136 -6.31 -4.47 47.48
N ALA A 137 -6.55 -3.16 47.45
CA ALA A 137 -7.68 -2.28 47.70
C ALA A 137 -7.37 -0.88 47.05
N LYS A 138 -8.41 -0.04 46.86
CA LYS A 138 -8.36 1.42 46.54
C LYS A 138 -8.71 2.21 47.83
N PRO A 139 -8.79 3.57 47.88
CA PRO A 139 -7.99 4.72 47.38
C PRO A 139 -7.73 5.75 48.53
N PRO A 140 -7.30 7.02 48.31
CA PRO A 140 -8.28 8.14 48.22
C PRO A 140 -7.89 9.26 47.20
N GLU A 141 -8.85 9.78 46.43
CA GLU A 141 -9.43 11.15 46.49
C GLU A 141 -8.40 12.28 46.27
N ALA A 142 -8.51 13.21 45.32
CA ALA A 142 -9.58 14.15 44.96
C ALA A 142 -9.08 14.94 43.71
N ARG A 143 -9.81 15.56 42.77
CA ARG A 143 -11.21 15.97 42.50
C ARG A 143 -11.22 16.24 40.96
N LYS A 144 -12.08 15.61 40.14
CA LYS A 144 -13.44 16.03 39.69
C LYS A 144 -13.52 17.49 39.21
N LYS A 145 -14.03 17.81 38.01
CA LYS A 145 -15.42 17.52 37.57
C LYS A 145 -15.66 17.86 36.07
N VAL A 146 -16.71 17.21 35.53
CA VAL A 146 -17.74 17.75 34.58
C VAL A 146 -17.38 17.74 33.08
N GLN A 147 -18.17 17.27 32.10
CA GLN A 147 -19.54 16.69 31.90
C GLN A 147 -19.52 15.96 30.52
N LYS A 148 -19.98 14.72 30.35
CA LYS A 148 -21.34 14.22 29.98
C LYS A 148 -22.05 14.93 28.80
N SER A 149 -22.19 14.23 27.67
CA SER A 149 -23.43 13.99 26.88
C SER A 149 -23.06 13.44 25.48
N GLU A 150 -23.35 12.18 25.14
CA GLU A 150 -24.52 11.80 24.31
C GLU A 150 -24.86 12.79 23.19
N LYS A 151 -24.69 12.39 21.91
CA LYS A 151 -25.83 12.19 20.99
C LYS A 151 -25.41 11.66 19.62
N LEU A 152 -26.23 10.72 19.15
CA LEU A 152 -26.39 10.30 17.77
C LEU A 152 -26.85 11.46 16.87
N SER A 153 -26.27 11.57 15.67
CA SER A 153 -26.84 12.09 14.41
C SER A 153 -25.71 11.94 13.37
N VAL A 154 -25.79 11.20 12.25
CA VAL A 154 -26.75 11.10 11.13
C VAL A 154 -27.05 12.43 10.46
N SER A 155 -26.21 12.85 9.50
CA SER A 155 -26.59 13.10 8.09
C SER A 155 -25.45 13.79 7.27
N PRO A 156 -25.41 13.60 5.94
CA PRO A 156 -24.32 14.00 5.05
C PRO A 156 -24.58 15.35 4.33
N PRO A 157 -23.56 16.05 3.80
CA PRO A 157 -23.78 17.04 2.75
C PRO A 157 -23.63 16.39 1.37
N GLN A 158 -24.75 16.15 0.70
CA GLN A 158 -24.84 16.04 -0.76
C GLN A 158 -24.80 17.46 -1.36
N ALA A 159 -24.02 17.67 -2.41
CA ALA A 159 -24.33 18.70 -3.41
C ALA A 159 -23.99 18.15 -4.81
N LYS A 160 -25.07 17.84 -5.56
CA LYS A 160 -25.05 17.41 -6.95
C LYS A 160 -24.94 18.62 -7.90
N LEU A 161 -24.05 18.47 -8.86
CA LEU A 161 -24.18 18.76 -10.30
C LEU A 161 -25.61 19.11 -10.83
N GLN A 162 -25.79 20.23 -11.56
CA GLN A 162 -26.02 20.29 -13.03
C GLN A 162 -26.65 21.62 -13.56
N LYS A 163 -25.90 22.26 -14.48
CA LYS A 163 -26.24 22.75 -15.86
C LYS A 163 -27.34 23.80 -16.15
N THR A 164 -27.01 24.57 -17.22
CA THR A 164 -27.81 25.43 -18.14
C THR A 164 -27.92 26.92 -17.72
N ALA A 165 -27.76 27.96 -18.54
CA ALA A 165 -27.86 28.13 -20.00
C ALA A 165 -27.11 29.38 -20.54
N LYS A 166 -26.65 29.26 -21.81
CA LYS A 166 -26.50 30.22 -22.95
C LYS A 166 -25.97 31.68 -22.82
N PRO A 167 -25.30 32.19 -23.90
CA PRO A 167 -24.57 33.45 -23.90
C PRO A 167 -25.44 34.64 -24.37
N GLN A 168 -25.22 35.82 -23.78
CA GLN A 168 -25.73 37.08 -24.33
C GLN A 168 -24.64 37.81 -25.11
N ARG A 169 -25.02 38.12 -26.33
CA ARG A 169 -24.36 38.91 -27.37
C ARG A 169 -24.48 40.38 -26.97
N ALA A 170 -23.36 41.09 -26.81
CA ALA A 170 -23.34 42.54 -26.72
C ALA A 170 -22.43 43.12 -27.80
N HIS A 171 -22.92 44.19 -28.40
CA HIS A 171 -22.56 44.71 -29.70
C HIS A 171 -21.18 45.39 -29.75
N LYS A 172 -20.44 45.11 -30.83
CA LYS A 172 -19.47 46.05 -31.40
C LYS A 172 -20.25 47.21 -32.02
N SER A 173 -20.08 48.41 -31.45
CA SER A 173 -20.33 49.68 -32.12
C SER A 173 -19.42 50.72 -31.48
N ASN A 174 -18.24 50.97 -32.07
CA ASN A 174 -17.64 52.29 -32.04
C ASN A 174 -16.53 52.44 -33.11
N LYS A 175 -16.89 53.00 -34.27
CA LYS A 175 -16.02 53.80 -35.15
C LYS A 175 -16.87 54.60 -36.14
N ASN A 176 -16.43 55.85 -36.41
CA ASN A 176 -17.03 56.96 -37.17
C ASN A 176 -17.92 57.84 -36.28
N GLU A 177 -17.56 59.08 -35.97
CA GLU A 177 -17.07 60.17 -36.84
C GLU A 177 -15.95 60.99 -36.16
#